data_AF-A0A497KYF9-F1
#
_entry.id   AF-A0A497KYF9-F1
#
_cell.length_a   1.000
_cell.length_b   1.000
_cell.length_c   1.000
_cell.angle_alpha   90.00
_cell.angle_beta   90.00
_cell.angle_gamma   90.00
#
_symmetry.space_group_name_H-M   'P 1'
#
loop_
_entity.id
_entity.type
_entity.pdbx_description
1 polymer ?
#
loop_
_entity_poly.entity_id
_entity_poly.type
_entity_poly.pdbx_seq_one_letter_code
_entity_poly.pdbx_strand_id
1 'polypeptide(L)'
;MKIFNKINRLPEFEKDIKKLRKRFNTLEEDLTIFINTQLNLYHKLRIDNKGIFTITDVQSHSFKIFKAKKFACRALKGKGVQSRIRIIYAYNEAEDSVDFIEIYYKGDKTIEDKERISSYIKNKIQG
;
A
#
# COMPACT_ATOMS: atom_id res chain seq x y z
N MET A 1 0.56 18.26 5.60
CA MET A 1 -0.79 17.92 6.12
C MET A 1 -0.80 16.43 6.41
N LYS A 2 -1.25 16.02 7.60
CA LYS A 2 -1.30 14.61 8.01
C LYS A 2 -2.68 14.06 7.59
N ILE A 3 -2.72 13.19 6.57
CA ILE A 3 -3.98 12.66 6.00
C ILE A 3 -4.58 11.56 6.87
N PHE A 4 -3.74 10.72 7.47
CA PHE A 4 -4.11 9.59 8.31
C PHE A 4 -3.56 9.79 9.72
N ASN A 5 -4.32 9.43 10.74
CA ASN A 5 -3.86 9.51 12.14
C ASN A 5 -2.60 8.69 12.39
N LYS A 6 -2.48 7.52 11.75
CA LYS A 6 -1.31 6.65 11.88
C LYS A 6 -0.93 6.03 10.54
N ILE A 7 0.37 6.01 10.26
CA ILE A 7 0.93 5.31 9.12
C ILE A 7 2.08 4.47 9.64
N ASN A 8 1.99 3.16 9.47
CA ASN A 8 3.05 2.22 9.84
C ASN A 8 3.56 1.49 8.61
N ARG A 9 4.85 1.21 8.59
CA ARG A 9 5.50 0.38 7.58
C ARG A 9 6.03 -0.87 8.27
N LEU A 10 5.56 -2.04 7.85
CA LEU A 10 6.04 -3.28 8.45
C LEU A 10 7.54 -3.49 8.15
N PRO A 11 8.28 -4.21 9.00
CA PRO A 11 9.70 -4.48 8.76
C PRO A 11 9.98 -5.11 7.39
N GLU A 12 9.09 -5.97 6.92
CA GLU A 12 9.18 -6.60 5.59
C GLU A 12 8.94 -5.61 4.45
N PHE A 13 8.00 -4.67 4.60
CA PHE A 13 7.79 -3.58 3.65
C PHE A 13 9.02 -2.69 3.54
N GLU A 14 9.68 -2.38 4.67
CA GLU A 14 10.93 -1.62 4.70
C GLU A 14 12.09 -2.35 3.99
N LYS A 15 12.12 -3.69 4.06
CA LYS A 15 13.10 -4.46 3.27
C LYS A 15 12.80 -4.37 1.77
N ASP A 16 11.53 -4.44 1.39
CA ASP A 16 11.13 -4.36 -0.01
C ASP A 16 11.42 -2.99 -0.62
N ILE A 17 11.07 -1.90 0.09
CA ILE A 17 11.31 -0.54 -0.40
C ILE A 17 12.80 -0.26 -0.56
N LYS A 18 13.65 -0.73 0.38
CA LYS A 18 15.10 -0.63 0.27
C LYS A 18 15.65 -1.35 -0.95
N LYS A 19 15.12 -2.52 -1.28
CA LYS A 19 15.51 -3.28 -2.49
C LYS A 19 15.09 -2.54 -3.76
N LEU A 20 13.83 -2.09 -3.83
CA LEU A 20 13.29 -1.41 -5.02
C LEU A 20 13.92 -0.04 -5.27
N ARG A 21 14.26 0.70 -4.20
CA ARG A 21 14.87 2.04 -4.30
C ARG A 21 16.22 2.01 -5.03
N LYS A 22 16.93 0.88 -5.04
CA LYS A 22 18.16 0.70 -5.83
C LYS A 22 17.92 0.87 -7.34
N ARG A 23 16.72 0.55 -7.82
CA ARG A 23 16.31 0.71 -9.23
C ARG A 23 15.42 1.92 -9.46
N PHE A 24 14.64 2.30 -8.45
CA PHE A 24 13.66 3.38 -8.50
C PHE A 24 13.97 4.38 -7.39
N ASN A 25 14.97 5.24 -7.61
CA ASN A 25 15.52 6.12 -6.59
C ASN A 25 14.50 7.11 -5.96
N THR A 26 13.43 7.46 -6.68
CA THR A 26 12.36 8.36 -6.22
C THR A 26 11.26 7.68 -5.39
N LEU A 27 11.37 6.37 -5.14
CA LEU A 27 10.27 5.56 -4.61
C LEU A 27 9.72 6.04 -3.26
N GLU A 28 10.56 6.62 -2.39
CA GLU A 28 10.14 7.16 -1.10
C GLU A 28 9.27 8.42 -1.23
N GLU A 29 9.69 9.36 -2.10
CA GLU A 29 8.86 10.54 -2.38
C GLU A 29 7.59 10.15 -3.13
N ASP A 30 7.69 9.18 -4.05
CA ASP A 30 6.55 8.66 -4.79
C ASP A 30 5.53 7.98 -3.85
N LEU A 31 6.00 7.27 -2.81
CA LEU A 31 5.15 6.71 -1.76
C LEU A 31 4.45 7.81 -0.95
N THR A 32 5.15 8.89 -0.64
CA THR A 32 4.56 10.05 0.04
C THR A 32 3.47 10.70 -0.79
N ILE A 33 3.70 10.86 -2.10
CA ILE A 33 2.69 11.37 -3.05
C ILE A 33 1.50 10.42 -3.10
N PHE A 34 1.73 9.11 -3.20
CA PHE A 34 0.68 8.09 -3.22
C PHE A 34 -0.24 8.17 -1.99
N ILE A 35 0.32 8.35 -0.79
CA ILE A 35 -0.45 8.53 0.45
C ILE A 35 -1.32 9.78 0.36
N ASN A 36 -0.72 10.92 -0.02
CA ASN A 36 -1.41 12.22 -0.02
C ASN A 36 -2.45 12.36 -1.15
N THR A 37 -2.35 11.54 -2.19
CA THR A 37 -3.24 11.59 -3.36
C THR A 37 -4.15 10.38 -3.42
N GLN A 38 -3.62 9.22 -3.82
CA GLN A 38 -4.39 8.03 -4.12
C GLN A 38 -5.10 7.45 -2.88
N LEU A 39 -4.41 7.36 -1.74
CA LEU A 39 -5.06 6.88 -0.51
C LEU A 39 -6.07 7.91 0.02
N ASN A 40 -5.73 9.19 -0.02
CA ASN A 40 -6.64 10.27 0.39
C ASN A 40 -7.94 10.27 -0.44
N LEU A 41 -7.81 10.22 -1.78
CA LEU A 41 -8.95 10.17 -2.71
C LEU A 41 -9.89 9.01 -2.37
N TYR A 42 -9.33 7.81 -2.18
CA TYR A 42 -10.13 6.61 -2.00
C TYR A 42 -10.73 6.51 -0.59
N HIS A 43 -9.93 6.73 0.46
CA HIS A 43 -10.34 6.48 1.85
C HIS A 43 -10.99 7.68 2.53
N LYS A 44 -10.60 8.91 2.17
CA LYS A 44 -11.14 10.13 2.80
C LYS A 44 -12.22 10.78 1.97
N LEU A 45 -11.96 10.95 0.67
CA LEU A 45 -12.89 11.61 -0.23
C LEU A 45 -13.90 10.63 -0.86
N ARG A 46 -13.73 9.32 -0.65
CA ARG A 46 -14.58 8.25 -1.19
C ARG A 46 -14.72 8.29 -2.72
N ILE A 47 -13.66 8.74 -3.40
CA ILE A 47 -13.57 8.80 -4.86
C ILE A 47 -12.76 7.59 -5.34
N ASP A 48 -13.45 6.63 -5.97
CA ASP A 48 -12.79 5.48 -6.59
C ASP A 48 -12.42 5.75 -8.05
N ASN A 49 -11.11 5.92 -8.30
CA ASN A 49 -10.56 6.03 -9.65
C ASN A 49 -10.14 4.67 -10.24
N LYS A 50 -10.62 3.56 -9.68
CA LYS A 50 -10.29 2.16 -10.04
C LYS A 50 -8.81 1.83 -9.86
N GLY A 51 -8.18 2.45 -8.86
CA GLY A 51 -6.76 2.31 -8.53
C GLY A 51 -6.46 1.40 -7.35
N ILE A 52 -7.45 1.19 -6.48
CA ILE A 52 -7.36 0.40 -5.24
C ILE A 52 -8.40 -0.72 -5.32
N PHE A 53 -8.03 -1.91 -4.88
CA PHE A 53 -8.86 -3.10 -4.92
C PHE A 53 -8.83 -3.80 -3.57
N THR A 54 -9.98 -4.13 -3.02
CA THR A 54 -10.05 -4.94 -1.79
C THR A 54 -9.55 -6.36 -2.09
N ILE A 55 -8.65 -6.88 -1.23
CA ILE A 55 -8.23 -8.28 -1.25
C ILE A 55 -9.12 -9.09 -0.32
N THR A 56 -9.26 -8.63 0.93
CA THR A 56 -10.07 -9.29 1.94
C THR A 56 -10.62 -8.27 2.92
N ASP A 57 -11.80 -8.59 3.44
CA ASP A 57 -12.50 -7.81 4.45
C ASP A 57 -12.49 -8.62 5.75
N VAL A 58 -11.81 -8.12 6.78
CA VAL A 58 -11.77 -8.78 8.11
C VAL A 58 -12.81 -8.09 8.97
N GLN A 59 -14.08 -8.38 8.67
CA GLN A 59 -15.23 -7.67 9.26
C GLN A 59 -15.25 -7.70 10.79
N SER A 60 -14.70 -8.75 11.40
CA SER A 60 -14.63 -8.88 12.86
C SER A 60 -13.66 -7.93 13.55
N HIS A 61 -12.77 -7.23 12.83
CA HIS A 61 -11.67 -6.43 13.42
C HIS A 61 -11.53 -5.02 12.83
N SER A 62 -12.57 -4.49 12.17
CA SER A 62 -12.65 -3.09 11.72
C SER A 62 -11.53 -2.63 10.76
N PHE A 63 -10.83 -3.56 10.09
CA PHE A 63 -9.86 -3.24 9.05
C PHE A 63 -10.05 -4.10 7.79
N LYS A 64 -9.63 -3.54 6.66
CA LYS A 64 -9.65 -4.22 5.35
C LYS A 64 -8.28 -4.19 4.71
N ILE A 65 -7.99 -5.20 3.90
CA ILE A 65 -6.72 -5.30 3.17
C ILE A 65 -6.96 -4.96 1.72
N PHE A 66 -6.10 -4.10 1.19
CA PHE A 66 -6.20 -3.51 -0.12
C PHE A 66 -4.94 -3.74 -0.94
N LYS A 67 -5.13 -3.75 -2.26
CA LYS A 67 -4.10 -3.74 -3.28
C LYS A 67 -4.22 -2.47 -4.11
N ALA A 68 -3.21 -1.62 -4.04
CA ALA A 68 -3.09 -0.50 -4.97
C ALA A 68 -2.36 -0.94 -6.24
N LYS A 69 -2.96 -0.65 -7.39
CA LYS A 69 -2.37 -0.90 -8.73
C LYS A 69 -2.00 0.39 -9.46
N LYS A 70 -2.62 1.52 -9.10
CA LYS A 70 -2.25 2.85 -9.61
C LYS A 70 -1.25 3.47 -8.65
N PHE A 71 0.02 3.45 -9.05
CA PHE A 71 1.12 4.06 -8.32
C PHE A 71 1.99 4.77 -9.35
N ALA A 72 2.13 6.09 -9.25
CA ALA A 72 3.05 6.82 -10.10
C ALA A 72 4.47 6.65 -9.54
N CYS A 73 5.43 6.35 -10.41
CA CYS A 73 6.83 6.31 -10.03
C CYS A 73 7.64 7.17 -11.01
N ARG A 74 8.26 8.24 -10.51
CA ARG A 74 8.94 9.23 -11.36
C ARG A 74 10.21 8.66 -12.01
N ALA A 75 10.88 7.72 -11.34
CA ALA A 75 11.99 6.96 -11.91
C ALA A 75 11.57 6.12 -13.14
N LEU A 76 10.29 5.76 -13.28
CA LEU A 76 9.73 5.03 -14.42
C LEU A 76 9.12 6.00 -15.44
N LYS A 77 9.98 6.68 -16.20
CA LYS A 77 9.59 7.67 -17.22
C LYS A 77 8.56 7.10 -18.22
N GLY A 78 7.58 7.91 -18.58
CA GLY A 78 6.55 7.57 -19.58
C GLY A 78 5.50 6.55 -19.13
N LYS A 79 5.51 6.10 -17.88
CA LYS A 79 4.52 5.12 -17.35
C LYS A 79 3.39 5.73 -16.54
N GLY A 80 3.53 6.98 -16.09
CA GLY A 80 2.53 7.65 -15.25
C GLY A 80 2.13 6.79 -14.04
N VAL A 81 0.83 6.71 -13.75
CA VAL A 81 0.28 5.85 -12.66
C VAL A 81 0.36 4.34 -12.95
N GLN A 82 0.72 3.94 -14.17
CA GLN A 82 0.88 2.55 -14.57
C GLN A 82 2.34 2.10 -14.46
N SER A 83 3.03 2.50 -13.39
CA SER A 83 4.41 2.09 -13.10
C SER A 83 4.56 0.58 -12.93
N ARG A 84 3.44 -0.15 -12.76
CA ARG A 84 3.39 -1.57 -12.38
C ARG A 84 3.95 -1.86 -10.98
N ILE A 85 4.26 -0.85 -10.18
CA ILE A 85 4.47 -1.00 -8.75
C ILE A 85 3.12 -1.31 -8.11
N ARG A 86 3.11 -2.27 -7.20
CA ARG A 86 1.93 -2.64 -6.42
C ARG A 86 2.24 -2.54 -4.94
N ILE A 87 1.25 -2.09 -4.20
CA ILE A 87 1.33 -1.96 -2.74
C ILE A 87 0.17 -2.73 -2.13
N ILE A 88 0.50 -3.54 -1.12
CA ILE A 88 -0.46 -4.20 -0.24
C ILE A 88 -0.44 -3.47 1.09
N TYR A 89 -1.62 -3.07 1.55
CA TYR A 89 -1.77 -2.35 2.81
C TYR A 89 -3.10 -2.68 3.48
N ALA A 90 -3.13 -2.57 4.80
CA ALA A 90 -4.36 -2.57 5.56
C ALA A 90 -4.77 -1.14 5.90
N TYR A 91 -6.08 -0.90 5.91
CA TYR A 91 -6.66 0.35 6.42
C TYR A 91 -7.71 0.01 7.47
N ASN A 92 -7.54 0.60 8.66
CA ASN A 92 -8.50 0.57 9.75
C ASN A 92 -9.21 1.92 9.81
N GLU A 93 -10.52 1.91 9.58
CA GLU A 93 -11.32 3.13 9.50
C GLU A 93 -11.57 3.75 10.88
N ALA A 94 -11.67 2.94 11.93
CA ALA A 94 -11.92 3.40 13.30
C ALA A 94 -10.69 4.11 13.89
N GLU A 95 -9.50 3.55 13.69
CA GLU A 95 -8.23 4.17 14.13
C GLU A 95 -7.70 5.22 13.16
N ASP A 96 -8.26 5.27 11.95
CA ASP A 96 -7.71 5.99 10.82
C ASP A 96 -6.22 5.68 10.60
N SER A 97 -5.92 4.38 10.55
CA SER A 97 -4.55 3.86 10.48
C SER A 97 -4.31 3.08 9.18
N VAL A 98 -3.11 3.29 8.59
CA VAL A 98 -2.64 2.55 7.41
C VAL A 98 -1.40 1.75 7.79
N ASP A 99 -1.44 0.45 7.57
CA ASP A 99 -0.29 -0.45 7.74
C ASP A 99 0.16 -0.96 6.37
N PHE A 100 1.36 -0.57 5.94
CA PHE A 100 1.97 -1.05 4.70
C PHE A 100 2.60 -2.43 4.91
N ILE A 101 2.11 -3.43 4.16
CA ILE A 101 2.45 -4.85 4.33
C ILE A 101 3.50 -5.30 3.31
N GLU A 102 3.32 -4.94 2.04
CA GLU A 102 4.20 -5.36 0.94
C GLU A 102 4.25 -4.29 -0.16
N ILE A 103 5.42 -4.12 -0.80
CA ILE A 103 5.57 -3.38 -2.06
C ILE A 103 6.39 -4.20 -3.04
N TYR A 104 5.95 -4.27 -4.30
CA TYR A 104 6.68 -5.03 -5.33
C TYR A 104 6.48 -4.45 -6.73
N TYR A 105 7.43 -4.70 -7.62
CA TYR A 105 7.32 -4.40 -9.04
C TYR A 105 6.77 -5.60 -9.81
N LYS A 106 5.70 -5.41 -10.61
CA LYS A 106 5.06 -6.50 -11.38
C LYS A 106 6.01 -7.26 -12.30
N GLY A 107 7.06 -6.59 -12.77
CA GLY A 107 8.05 -7.22 -13.66
C GLY A 107 8.84 -8.32 -12.97
N ASP A 108 9.00 -8.25 -11.66
CA ASP A 108 9.77 -9.23 -10.88
C ASP A 108 8.86 -10.21 -10.14
N LYS A 109 7.65 -9.77 -9.76
CA LYS A 109 6.66 -10.58 -9.02
C LYS A 109 5.25 -10.34 -9.52
N THR A 110 4.52 -11.41 -9.82
CA THR A 110 3.19 -11.31 -10.46
C THR A 110 2.04 -11.12 -9.46
N ILE A 111 2.14 -11.75 -8.28
CA ILE A 111 1.13 -11.81 -7.22
C ILE A 111 1.69 -11.31 -5.87
N GLU A 112 0.80 -10.97 -4.95
CA GLU A 112 1.08 -10.62 -3.56
C GLU A 112 1.55 -11.80 -2.71
N ASP A 113 2.21 -11.50 -1.61
CA ASP A 113 2.60 -12.46 -0.58
C ASP A 113 1.42 -12.80 0.36
N LYS A 114 0.80 -13.95 0.12
CA LYS A 114 -0.34 -14.42 0.94
C LYS A 114 0.06 -14.76 2.37
N GLU A 115 1.30 -15.17 2.61
CA GLU A 115 1.79 -15.54 3.94
C GLU A 115 1.99 -14.29 4.80
N ARG A 116 2.53 -13.22 4.22
CA ARG A 116 2.63 -11.91 4.91
C ARG A 116 1.26 -11.34 5.26
N ILE A 117 0.30 -11.43 4.33
CA ILE A 117 -1.09 -11.03 4.60
C ILE A 117 -1.68 -11.86 5.76
N SER A 118 -1.55 -13.18 5.70
CA SER A 118 -2.09 -14.08 6.72
C SER A 118 -1.44 -13.85 8.09
N SER A 119 -0.13 -13.63 8.12
CA SER A 119 0.61 -13.32 9.34
C SER A 119 0.20 -11.98 9.94
N TYR A 120 0.02 -10.95 9.09
CA TYR A 120 -0.50 -9.65 9.53
C TYR A 120 -1.88 -9.78 10.18
N ILE A 121 -2.81 -10.49 9.52
CA ILE A 121 -4.17 -10.71 10.06
C ILE A 121 -4.09 -11.43 11.41
N LYS A 122 -3.35 -12.53 11.51
CA LYS A 122 -3.21 -13.29 12.77
C LYS A 122 -2.69 -12.39 13.90
N ASN A 123 -1.65 -11.61 13.65
CA ASN A 123 -1.06 -10.72 14.66
C ASN A 123 -2.01 -9.59 15.08
N LYS A 124 -2.88 -9.11 14.18
CA LYS A 124 -3.88 -8.07 14.48
C LYS A 124 -5.13 -8.58 15.18
N ILE A 125 -5.39 -9.89 15.11
CA ILE A 125 -6.53 -10.54 15.79
C ILE A 125 -6.13 -10.97 17.21
N GLN A 126 -4.87 -11.35 17.41
CA GLN A 126 -4.37 -11.86 18.69
C GLN A 126 -3.90 -10.78 19.67
N GLY A 127 -3.63 -9.56 19.18
CA GLY A 127 -3.22 -8.41 19.98
C GLY A 127 -4.32 -7.38 20.07
#